data_AF-A0A2T6AXV6-F1
#
_entry.id   AF-A0A2T6AXV6-F1
#
_cell.length_a   1.000
_cell.length_b   1.000
_cell.length_c   1.000
_cell.angle_alpha   90.00
_cell.angle_beta   90.00
_cell.angle_gamma   90.00
#
_symmetry.space_group_name_H-M   'P 1'
#
loop_
_entity.id
_entity.type
_entity.pdbx_description
1 polymer ?
#
loop_
_entity_poly.entity_id
_entity_poly.type
_entity_poly.pdbx_seq_one_letter_code
_entity_poly.pdbx_strand_id
1 'polypeptide(L)' 'MDAGRIFQQIFNMIFRRAMNTAINKGIDHVARKGKPPGQMTADERKQANAARDMTKKARQAARIARRLGR' A
#
# COMPACT_ATOMS: atom_id res chain seq x y z
N MET A 1 -13.46 34.71 -8.91
CA MET A 1 -12.91 33.56 -8.17
C MET A 1 -13.39 32.29 -8.86
N ASP A 2 -12.46 31.49 -9.39
CA ASP A 2 -12.78 30.34 -10.25
C ASP A 2 -13.37 29.19 -9.42
N ALA A 3 -14.70 29.00 -9.52
CA ALA A 3 -15.40 27.89 -8.88
C ALA A 3 -14.77 26.51 -9.18
N GLY A 4 -14.11 26.36 -10.33
CA GLY A 4 -13.37 25.14 -10.70
C GLY A 4 -12.18 24.82 -9.80
N ARG A 5 -11.46 25.83 -9.27
CA ARG A 5 -10.32 25.58 -8.37
C ARG A 5 -10.77 25.10 -6.99
N ILE A 6 -11.87 25.64 -6.50
CA ILE A 6 -12.48 25.22 -5.22
C ILE A 6 -12.96 23.77 -5.34
N PHE A 7 -13.61 23.42 -6.45
CA PHE A 7 -14.08 22.06 -6.69
C PHE A 7 -12.91 21.06 -6.81
N GLN A 8 -11.84 21.43 -7.52
CA GLN A 8 -10.62 20.60 -7.59
C GLN A 8 -9.95 20.40 -6.23
N GLN A 9 -9.87 21.44 -5.40
CA GLN A 9 -9.30 21.32 -4.06
C GLN A 9 -10.13 20.40 -3.16
N ILE A 10 -11.46 20.53 -3.20
CA ILE A 10 -12.37 19.66 -2.44
C ILE A 10 -12.28 18.22 -2.93
N PHE A 11 -12.31 18.00 -4.25
CA PHE A 11 -12.18 16.66 -4.83
C PHE A 11 -10.84 16.02 -4.46
N ASN A 12 -9.73 16.76 -4.57
CA ASN A 12 -8.41 16.27 -4.20
C ASN A 12 -8.32 15.92 -2.70
N MET A 13 -8.94 16.71 -1.84
CA MET A 13 -8.97 16.44 -0.40
C MET A 13 -9.78 15.17 -0.09
N ILE A 14 -10.95 15.02 -0.69
CA ILE A 14 -11.82 13.83 -0.52
C ILE A 14 -11.13 12.59 -1.10
N PHE A 15 -10.58 12.68 -2.32
CA PHE A 15 -9.91 11.57 -2.98
C PHE A 15 -8.68 11.09 -2.18
N ARG A 16 -7.85 12.02 -1.68
CA ARG A 16 -6.71 11.67 -0.80
C ARG A 16 -7.16 10.97 0.47
N ARG A 17 -8.21 11.47 1.12
CA ARG A 17 -8.72 10.90 2.38
C ARG A 17 -9.39 9.54 2.15
N ALA A 18 -10.10 9.39 1.03
CA ALA A 18 -10.70 8.13 0.58
C ALA A 18 -9.64 7.10 0.22
N MET A 19 -8.63 7.44 -0.57
CA MET A 19 -7.49 6.57 -0.88
C MET A 19 -6.75 6.14 0.38
N ASN A 20 -6.43 7.06 1.29
CA ASN A 20 -5.77 6.72 2.56
C ASN A 20 -6.60 5.74 3.39
N THR A 21 -7.91 5.96 3.47
CA THR A 21 -8.82 5.08 4.22
C THR A 21 -9.01 3.73 3.52
N ALA A 22 -9.09 3.71 2.19
CA ALA A 22 -9.26 2.52 1.38
C ALA A 22 -8.00 1.65 1.37
N ILE A 23 -6.81 2.26 1.30
CA ILE A 23 -5.54 1.56 1.41
C ILE A 23 -5.37 1.03 2.83
N ASN A 24 -5.60 1.85 3.86
CA ASN A 24 -5.46 1.39 5.25
C ASN A 24 -6.45 0.27 5.58
N LYS A 25 -7.75 0.44 5.30
CA LYS A 25 -8.75 -0.61 5.55
C LYS A 25 -8.58 -1.80 4.60
N GLY A 26 -8.18 -1.58 3.35
CA GLY A 26 -7.96 -2.63 2.37
C GLY A 26 -6.77 -3.50 2.75
N ILE A 27 -5.64 -2.89 3.09
CA ILE A 27 -4.46 -3.59 3.58
C ILE A 27 -4.76 -4.26 4.92
N ASP A 28 -5.43 -3.58 5.86
CA ASP A 28 -5.71 -4.17 7.18
C ASP A 28 -6.76 -5.29 7.10
N HIS A 29 -7.72 -5.20 6.18
CA HIS A 29 -8.67 -6.28 5.88
C HIS A 29 -7.99 -7.47 5.19
N VAL A 30 -7.09 -7.22 4.23
CA VAL A 30 -6.30 -8.25 3.55
C VAL A 30 -5.25 -8.87 4.48
N ALA A 31 -4.64 -8.08 5.35
CA ALA A 31 -3.67 -8.51 6.34
C ALA A 31 -4.33 -9.31 7.46
N ARG A 32 -5.51 -8.88 7.95
CA ARG A 32 -6.30 -9.67 8.93
C ARG A 32 -6.95 -10.90 8.32
N LYS A 33 -7.30 -10.89 7.02
CA LYS A 33 -7.71 -12.10 6.26
C LYS A 33 -6.53 -12.95 5.79
N GLY A 34 -5.29 -12.49 5.97
CA GLY A 34 -4.10 -13.28 5.69
C GLY A 34 -4.06 -14.46 6.65
N LYS A 35 -4.57 -15.61 6.21
CA LYS A 35 -4.62 -16.84 7.00
C LYS A 35 -3.24 -17.13 7.63
N PRO A 36 -3.16 -17.64 8.87
CA PRO A 36 -1.89 -18.05 9.45
C PRO A 36 -1.17 -19.04 8.51
N PRO A 37 0.18 -19.07 8.47
CA PRO A 37 0.94 -19.84 7.46
C PRO A 37 0.55 -21.32 7.34
N GLY A 38 0.01 -21.91 8.40
CA GLY A 38 -0.50 -23.28 8.44
C GLY A 38 -1.85 -23.51 7.72
N GLN A 39 -2.62 -22.45 7.44
CA GLN A 39 -3.94 -22.52 6.77
C GLN A 39 -3.94 -21.93 5.35
N MET A 40 -2.78 -21.46 4.86
CA MET A 40 -2.65 -20.99 3.48
C MET A 40 -2.60 -22.17 2.50
N THR A 41 -3.37 -22.10 1.42
CA THR A 41 -3.25 -23.05 0.31
C THR A 41 -1.89 -22.88 -0.39
N ALA A 42 -1.47 -23.87 -1.18
CA ALA A 42 -0.17 -23.83 -1.87
C ALA A 42 -0.02 -22.59 -2.77
N ASP A 43 -1.11 -22.15 -3.40
CA ASP A 43 -1.12 -20.97 -4.27
C ASP A 43 -1.09 -19.65 -3.48
N GLU A 44 -1.76 -19.59 -2.34
CA GLU A 44 -1.69 -18.44 -1.41
C GLU A 44 -0.28 -18.27 -0.83
N ARG A 45 0.42 -19.38 -0.52
CA ARG A 45 1.82 -19.35 -0.08
C ARG A 45 2.77 -18.81 -1.14
N LYS A 46 2.57 -19.19 -2.42
CA LYS A 46 3.39 -18.68 -3.54
C LYS A 46 3.23 -17.18 -3.70
N GLN A 47 2.00 -16.67 -3.65
CA GLN A 47 1.77 -15.22 -3.70
C GLN A 47 2.39 -14.49 -2.51
N ALA A 48 2.25 -15.03 -1.29
CA ALA A 48 2.84 -14.43 -0.10
C ALA A 48 4.38 -14.38 -0.19
N ASN A 49 5.02 -15.43 -0.71
CA ASN A 49 6.47 -15.46 -0.91
C ASN A 49 6.91 -14.45 -1.98
N ALA A 50 6.22 -14.39 -3.12
CA ALA A 50 6.50 -13.41 -4.16
C ALA A 50 6.37 -11.96 -3.65
N ALA A 51 5.32 -11.67 -2.87
CA ALA A 51 5.12 -10.37 -2.25
C ALA A 51 6.22 -10.02 -1.24
N ARG A 52 6.68 -10.99 -0.44
CA ARG A 52 7.80 -10.83 0.50
C ARG A 52 9.10 -10.51 -0.23
N ASP A 53 9.40 -11.20 -1.32
CA ASP A 53 10.63 -10.98 -2.07
C ASP A 53 10.64 -9.62 -2.78
N MET A 54 9.49 -9.21 -3.34
CA MET A 54 9.33 -7.86 -3.89
C MET A 54 9.53 -6.78 -2.81
N THR A 55 8.95 -6.99 -1.62
CA THR A 55 9.10 -6.08 -0.49
C THR A 55 10.55 -5.99 0.00
N LYS A 56 11.28 -7.12 0.03
CA LYS A 56 12.71 -7.14 0.40
C LYS A 56 13.55 -6.31 -0.56
N LYS A 57 13.36 -6.48 -1.88
CA LYS A 57 14.05 -5.71 -2.91
C LYS A 57 13.73 -4.21 -2.80
N ALA A 58 12.45 -3.86 -2.62
CA ALA A 58 12.03 -2.48 -2.43
C ALA A 58 12.67 -1.84 -1.17
N ARG A 59 12.73 -2.57 -0.05
CA ARG A 59 13.42 -2.11 1.18
C ARG A 59 14.91 -1.89 0.97
N GLN A 60 15.58 -2.76 0.21
CA GLN A 60 17.00 -2.59 -0.12
C GLN A 60 17.21 -1.32 -0.96
N ALA A 61 16.43 -1.15 -2.03
CA ALA A 61 16.47 0.05 -2.86
C ALA A 61 16.20 1.32 -2.04
N ALA A 62 15.19 1.29 -1.17
CA ALA A 62 14.87 2.42 -0.29
C ALA A 62 16.00 2.74 0.72
N ARG A 63 16.69 1.72 1.24
CA ARG A 63 17.86 1.93 2.12
C ARG A 63 19.02 2.59 1.38
N ILE A 64 19.28 2.18 0.15
CA ILE A 64 20.31 2.78 -0.70
C ILE A 64 19.93 4.23 -0.99
N ALA A 65 18.69 4.47 -1.44
CA ALA A 65 18.18 5.81 -1.69
C ALA A 65 18.28 6.72 -0.46
N ARG A 66 17.95 6.22 0.74
CA ARG A 66 18.10 6.98 2.00
C ARG A 66 19.55 7.31 2.36
N ARG A 67 20.51 6.46 1.99
CA ARG A 67 21.94 6.72 2.24
C ARG A 67 22.52 7.72 1.25
N LEU A 68 22.04 7.71 0.01
CA LEU A 68 22.46 8.65 -1.04
C LEU A 68 21.82 10.04 -0.88
N GLY A 69 20.64 10.12 -0.26
CA GLY A 69 19.94 11.39 0.00
C GLY A 69 20.23 12.04 1.35
N ARG A 70 21.19 11.52 2.13
CA ARG A 70 21.78 12.19 3.30
C ARG A 70 23.14 12.74 2.91
#